data_AF-K2AHY2-F1
#
_entry.id   AF-K2AHY2-F1
#
_cell.length_a   1.000
_cell.length_b   1.000
_cell.length_c   1.000
_cell.angle_alpha   90.00
_cell.angle_beta   90.00
_cell.angle_gamma   90.00
#
_symmetry.space_group_name_H-M   'P 1'
#
loop_
_entity.id
_entity.type
_entity.pdbx_description
1 polymer ?
#
loop_
_entity_poly.entity_id
_entity_poly.type
_entity_poly.pdbx_seq_one_letter_code
_entity_poly.pdbx_strand_id
1 'polypeptide(L)'
;NWASYWVEGVSSKSKYPVQAMEFMKFLTSREGATILYSEEVKARRLFGEPYARMELANSLTSDPYVGAYVTQGRDARSFPLASRTFDNGLNDKLIKYLEDALNALKAGSSPTAELETMKQGFQQIFTTYGLTTNSNSAQQQP
;
A
#
# COMPACT_ATOMS: atom_id res chain seq x y z
N ASN A 1 -11.97 2.34 -5.81
CA ASN A 1 -11.43 1.55 -4.68
C ASN A 1 -9.97 1.90 -4.46
N TRP A 2 -9.50 1.95 -3.21
CA TRP A 2 -8.08 2.14 -2.87
C TRP A 2 -7.54 0.88 -2.20
N ALA A 3 -6.29 0.52 -2.49
CA ALA A 3 -5.62 -0.61 -1.86
C ALA A 3 -4.11 -0.37 -1.69
N SER A 4 -3.57 -0.84 -0.58
CA SER A 4 -2.13 -1.06 -0.39
C SER A 4 -1.83 -2.56 -0.50
N TYR A 5 -0.59 -2.90 -0.81
CA TYR A 5 -0.13 -4.29 -0.93
C TYR A 5 1.11 -4.52 -0.06
N TRP A 6 1.27 -5.75 0.39
CA TRP A 6 2.48 -6.24 1.03
C TRP A 6 3.42 -6.76 -0.05
N VAL A 7 4.72 -6.60 0.15
CA VAL A 7 5.75 -7.13 -0.73
C VAL A 7 6.69 -7.97 0.10
N GLU A 8 6.94 -9.18 -0.37
CA GLU A 8 7.96 -10.07 0.18
C GLU A 8 9.22 -9.98 -0.69
N GLY A 9 10.39 -9.89 -0.05
CA GLY A 9 11.66 -9.72 -0.74
C GLY A 9 12.75 -10.62 -0.17
N VAL A 10 13.68 -11.03 -1.03
CA VAL A 10 14.88 -11.75 -0.62
C VAL A 10 16.03 -10.76 -0.48
N SER A 11 16.68 -10.75 0.68
CA SER A 11 17.85 -9.90 0.93
C SER A 11 18.99 -10.24 -0.02
N SER A 12 19.58 -9.22 -0.65
CA SER A 12 20.81 -9.36 -1.47
C SER A 12 22.02 -9.83 -0.66
N LYS A 13 21.96 -9.75 0.67
CA LYS A 13 23.00 -10.23 1.59
C LYS A 13 22.73 -11.65 2.11
N SER A 14 21.70 -12.34 1.61
CA SER A 14 21.40 -13.72 2.01
C SER A 14 22.61 -14.62 1.74
N LYS A 15 22.92 -15.51 2.69
CA LYS A 15 23.93 -16.58 2.48
C LYS A 15 23.45 -17.63 1.47
N TYR A 16 22.13 -17.72 1.26
CA TYR A 16 21.48 -18.72 0.41
C TYR A 16 20.45 -18.03 -0.52
N PRO A 17 20.89 -17.17 -1.44
CA PRO A 17 19.97 -16.35 -2.25
C PRO A 17 19.12 -17.22 -3.19
N VAL A 18 19.67 -18.32 -3.72
CA VAL A 18 18.95 -19.23 -4.62
C VAL A 18 17.83 -19.95 -3.88
N GLN A 19 18.14 -20.57 -2.74
CA GLN A 19 17.16 -21.31 -1.93
C GLN A 19 16.09 -20.39 -1.35
N ALA A 20 16.49 -19.18 -0.90
CA ALA A 20 15.53 -18.18 -0.46
C ALA A 20 14.57 -17.79 -1.59
N MET A 21 15.06 -17.72 -2.83
CA MET A 21 14.21 -17.43 -3.98
C MET A 21 13.33 -18.60 -4.41
N GLU A 22 13.82 -19.84 -4.31
CA GLU A 22 12.99 -21.03 -4.50
C GLU A 22 11.87 -21.11 -3.47
N PHE A 23 12.17 -20.80 -2.20
CA PHE A 23 11.16 -20.73 -1.15
C PHE A 23 10.13 -19.63 -1.42
N MET A 24 10.56 -18.44 -1.83
CA MET A 24 9.65 -17.36 -2.22
C MET A 24 8.74 -17.76 -3.40
N LYS A 25 9.27 -18.50 -4.38
CA LYS A 25 8.47 -19.06 -5.49
C LYS A 25 7.42 -20.04 -4.97
N PHE A 26 7.75 -20.85 -3.98
CA PHE A 26 6.80 -21.75 -3.34
C PHE A 26 5.73 -20.98 -2.57
N LEU A 27 6.11 -20.03 -1.71
CA LEU A 27 5.16 -19.19 -0.94
C LEU A 27 4.14 -18.49 -1.85
N THR A 28 4.62 -17.95 -2.97
CA THR A 28 3.79 -17.26 -3.96
C THR A 28 3.14 -18.20 -4.98
N SER A 29 3.26 -19.53 -4.84
CA SER A 29 2.57 -20.50 -5.70
C SER A 29 1.09 -20.61 -5.32
N ARG A 30 0.28 -21.25 -6.17
CA ARG A 30 -1.12 -21.54 -5.85
C ARG A 30 -1.23 -22.34 -4.55
N GLU A 31 -0.43 -23.39 -4.43
CA GLU A 31 -0.40 -24.27 -3.27
C GLU A 31 0.04 -23.53 -2.01
N GLY A 32 1.20 -22.85 -2.06
CA GLY A 32 1.75 -22.10 -0.93
C GLY A 32 0.79 -21.04 -0.40
N ALA A 33 0.18 -20.25 -1.29
CA ALA A 33 -0.80 -19.24 -0.91
C ALA A 33 -2.03 -19.85 -0.22
N THR A 34 -2.57 -20.97 -0.75
CA THR A 34 -3.71 -21.66 -0.13
C THR A 34 -3.37 -22.29 1.23
N ILE A 35 -2.17 -22.84 1.36
CA ILE A 35 -1.66 -23.37 2.64
C ILE A 35 -1.61 -22.23 3.65
N LEU A 36 -0.94 -21.11 3.31
CA LEU A 36 -0.78 -19.97 4.21
C LEU A 36 -2.13 -19.45 4.72
N TYR A 37 -3.07 -19.17 3.81
CA TYR A 37 -4.41 -18.70 4.19
C TYR A 37 -5.08 -19.67 5.18
N SER A 38 -5.03 -20.96 4.91
CA SER A 38 -5.66 -21.98 5.75
C SER A 38 -5.00 -22.09 7.13
N GLU A 39 -3.67 -22.03 7.21
CA GLU A 39 -2.93 -22.12 8.46
C GLU A 39 -3.13 -20.87 9.34
N GLU A 40 -3.25 -19.71 8.74
CA GLU A 40 -3.56 -18.47 9.45
C GLU A 40 -4.94 -18.49 10.11
N VAL A 41 -5.94 -18.99 9.40
CA VAL A 41 -7.29 -19.20 9.96
C VAL A 41 -7.24 -20.22 11.10
N LYS A 42 -6.52 -21.34 10.93
CA LYS A 42 -6.32 -22.35 11.98
C LYS A 42 -5.60 -21.78 13.20
N ALA A 43 -4.66 -20.87 13.00
CA ALA A 43 -3.95 -20.11 14.04
C ALA A 43 -4.82 -19.04 14.73
N ARG A 44 -6.14 -19.08 14.51
CA ARG A 44 -7.16 -18.20 15.12
C ARG A 44 -7.15 -16.76 14.60
N ARG A 45 -6.61 -16.49 13.41
CA ARG A 45 -6.95 -15.26 12.67
C ARG A 45 -8.39 -15.39 12.15
N LEU A 46 -9.13 -14.28 12.10
CA LEU A 46 -10.51 -14.27 11.59
C LEU A 46 -10.58 -14.66 10.10
N PHE A 47 -9.51 -14.37 9.36
CA PHE A 47 -9.31 -14.69 7.96
C PHE A 47 -7.80 -14.79 7.71
N GLY A 48 -7.42 -15.55 6.67
CA GLY A 48 -6.05 -15.57 6.16
C GLY A 48 -5.79 -14.42 5.21
N GLU A 49 -4.54 -14.26 4.81
CA GLU A 49 -4.09 -13.20 3.90
C GLU A 49 -4.71 -13.39 2.50
N PRO A 50 -5.53 -12.43 2.03
CA PRO A 50 -6.14 -12.54 0.70
C PRO A 50 -5.09 -12.73 -0.39
N TYR A 51 -5.38 -13.62 -1.33
CA TYR A 51 -4.42 -14.03 -2.34
C TYR A 51 -4.01 -12.90 -3.28
N ALA A 52 -2.71 -12.76 -3.53
CA ALA A 52 -2.19 -11.91 -4.62
C ALA A 52 -2.50 -12.49 -6.02
N ARG A 53 -2.82 -13.79 -6.10
CA ARG A 53 -3.13 -14.53 -7.33
C ARG A 53 -4.57 -14.29 -7.77
N MET A 54 -4.76 -13.60 -8.91
CA MET A 54 -6.08 -13.28 -9.45
C MET A 54 -6.94 -14.52 -9.72
N GLU A 55 -6.33 -15.63 -10.13
CA GLU A 55 -7.01 -16.89 -10.37
C GLU A 55 -7.58 -17.56 -9.11
N LEU A 56 -7.12 -17.13 -7.92
CA LEU A 56 -7.64 -17.55 -6.63
C LEU A 56 -8.68 -16.58 -6.06
N ALA A 57 -8.85 -15.38 -6.63
CA ALA A 57 -9.76 -14.36 -6.11
C ALA A 57 -11.20 -14.88 -5.96
N ASN A 58 -11.70 -15.60 -6.97
CA ASN A 58 -13.06 -16.13 -6.99
C ASN A 58 -13.36 -17.13 -5.86
N SER A 59 -12.34 -17.76 -5.25
CA SER A 59 -12.58 -18.66 -4.11
C SER A 59 -12.88 -17.92 -2.80
N LEU A 60 -12.68 -16.60 -2.77
CA LEU A 60 -12.90 -15.77 -1.57
C LEU A 60 -14.06 -14.78 -1.73
N THR A 61 -14.70 -14.67 -2.90
CA THR A 61 -15.72 -13.64 -3.15
C THR A 61 -16.96 -13.77 -2.27
N SER A 62 -17.28 -14.99 -1.81
CA SER A 62 -18.39 -15.25 -0.88
C SER A 62 -17.97 -15.20 0.60
N ASP A 63 -16.70 -14.94 0.90
CA ASP A 63 -16.23 -14.83 2.28
C ASP A 63 -16.79 -13.56 2.92
N PRO A 64 -17.41 -13.64 4.12
CA PRO A 64 -18.08 -12.50 4.75
C PRO A 64 -17.11 -11.40 5.21
N TYR A 65 -15.83 -11.71 5.39
CA TYR A 65 -14.80 -10.76 5.83
C TYR A 65 -14.00 -10.23 4.66
N VAL A 66 -13.54 -11.11 3.75
CA VAL A 66 -12.59 -10.71 2.69
C VAL A 66 -13.21 -10.57 1.30
N GLY A 67 -14.43 -11.06 1.07
CA GLY A 67 -15.05 -11.10 -0.26
C GLY A 67 -15.24 -9.73 -0.91
N ALA A 68 -15.61 -8.71 -0.13
CA ALA A 68 -15.73 -7.34 -0.62
C ALA A 68 -14.37 -6.77 -1.08
N TYR A 69 -13.30 -6.99 -0.31
CA TYR A 69 -11.96 -6.50 -0.63
C TYR A 69 -11.38 -7.20 -1.87
N VAL A 70 -11.55 -8.52 -1.99
CA VAL A 70 -11.07 -9.27 -3.16
C VAL A 70 -11.81 -8.86 -4.43
N THR A 71 -13.13 -8.62 -4.34
CA THR A 71 -13.94 -8.14 -5.47
C THR A 71 -13.50 -6.75 -5.93
N GLN A 72 -13.28 -5.84 -4.97
CA GLN A 72 -12.84 -4.46 -5.23
C GLN A 72 -11.35 -4.36 -5.61
N GLY A 73 -10.54 -5.37 -5.32
CA GLY A 73 -9.11 -5.36 -5.59
C GLY A 73 -8.78 -5.26 -7.08
N ARG A 74 -9.64 -5.78 -7.96
CA ARG A 74 -9.42 -5.81 -9.42
C ARG A 74 -9.28 -4.41 -10.05
N ASP A 75 -10.01 -3.42 -9.55
CA ASP A 75 -10.01 -2.04 -10.06
C ASP A 75 -9.44 -1.03 -9.06
N ALA A 76 -8.92 -1.51 -7.93
CA ALA A 76 -8.32 -0.66 -6.92
C ALA A 76 -7.11 0.12 -7.48
N ARG A 77 -6.88 1.29 -6.89
CA ARG A 77 -5.69 2.10 -7.10
C ARG A 77 -4.88 2.13 -5.82
N SER A 78 -3.57 2.25 -5.95
CA SER A 78 -2.70 2.46 -4.80
C SER A 78 -2.33 3.92 -4.66
N PHE A 79 -2.18 4.35 -3.42
CA PHE A 79 -1.68 5.67 -3.05
C PHE A 79 -0.73 5.49 -1.86
N PRO A 80 0.36 6.27 -1.77
CA PRO A 80 1.36 6.13 -0.71
C PRO A 80 0.84 6.63 0.65
N LEU A 81 -0.08 5.86 1.23
CA LEU A 81 -0.60 6.01 2.59
C LEU A 81 -0.55 4.67 3.34
N ALA A 82 0.31 3.74 2.91
CA ALA A 82 0.52 2.50 3.63
C ALA A 82 1.22 2.83 4.96
N SER A 83 0.57 2.50 6.08
CA SER A 83 1.19 2.66 7.39
C SER A 83 2.24 1.57 7.66
N ARG A 84 3.07 1.78 8.69
CA ARG A 84 4.08 0.79 9.15
C ARG A 84 5.12 0.43 8.10
N THR A 85 5.57 1.42 7.32
CA THR A 85 6.73 1.26 6.41
C THR A 85 8.07 1.33 7.15
N PHE A 86 8.07 1.84 8.39
CA PHE A 86 9.23 1.93 9.29
C PHE A 86 10.44 2.70 8.70
N ASP A 87 10.18 3.67 7.83
CA ASP A 87 11.19 4.44 7.12
C ASP A 87 11.10 5.96 7.36
N ASN A 88 10.06 6.46 8.05
CA ASN A 88 9.74 7.90 8.14
C ASN A 88 9.69 8.55 6.74
N GLY A 89 9.26 7.73 5.76
CA GLY A 89 9.44 7.94 4.35
C GLY A 89 8.28 8.70 3.70
N LEU A 90 8.04 8.39 2.43
CA LEU A 90 6.98 9.01 1.63
C LEU A 90 5.60 8.85 2.30
N ASN A 91 5.27 7.62 2.73
CA ASN A 91 3.96 7.31 3.30
C ASN A 91 3.71 8.08 4.60
N ASP A 92 4.65 8.02 5.55
CA ASP A 92 4.51 8.66 6.86
C ASP A 92 4.31 10.18 6.74
N LYS A 93 5.03 10.82 5.81
CA LYS A 93 4.92 12.27 5.58
C LYS A 93 3.56 12.66 4.97
N LEU A 94 3.04 11.86 4.04
CA LEU A 94 1.71 12.11 3.46
C LEU A 94 0.59 11.81 4.46
N ILE A 95 0.72 10.74 5.24
CA ILE A 95 -0.21 10.42 6.33
C ILE A 95 -0.28 11.59 7.31
N LYS A 96 0.84 12.25 7.63
CA LYS A 96 0.84 13.39 8.55
C LYS A 96 0.00 14.57 8.04
N TYR A 97 0.16 14.96 6.77
CA TYR A 97 -0.68 16.03 6.18
C TYR A 97 -2.16 15.65 6.15
N LEU A 98 -2.50 14.38 5.90
CA LEU A 98 -3.87 13.89 5.96
C LEU A 98 -4.44 13.93 7.38
N GLU A 99 -3.65 13.50 8.38
CA GLU A 99 -3.99 13.55 9.80
C GLU A 99 -4.25 14.99 10.25
N ASP A 100 -3.37 15.92 9.89
CA ASP A 100 -3.50 17.34 10.26
C ASP A 100 -4.77 17.95 9.66
N ALA A 101 -5.06 17.69 8.38
CA ALA A 101 -6.28 18.16 7.74
C ALA A 101 -7.54 17.60 8.43
N LEU A 102 -7.57 16.31 8.77
CA LEU A 102 -8.71 15.71 9.47
C LEU A 102 -8.89 16.27 10.89
N ASN A 103 -7.79 16.52 11.60
CA ASN A 103 -7.83 17.12 12.93
C ASN A 103 -8.32 18.58 12.88
N ALA A 104 -7.88 19.35 11.89
CA ALA A 104 -8.34 20.73 11.69
C ALA A 104 -9.83 20.79 11.33
N LEU A 105 -10.32 19.89 10.48
CA LEU A 105 -11.74 19.77 10.17
C LEU A 105 -12.57 19.46 11.41
N LYS A 106 -12.10 18.56 12.27
CA LYS A 106 -12.73 18.26 13.56
C LYS A 106 -12.77 19.50 14.48
N ALA A 107 -11.81 20.41 14.36
CA ALA A 107 -11.76 21.67 15.10
C ALA A 107 -12.62 22.80 14.48
N GLY A 108 -13.30 22.55 13.35
CA GLY A 108 -14.20 23.50 12.71
C GLY A 108 -13.59 24.33 11.57
N SER A 109 -12.38 23.98 11.09
CA SER A 109 -11.79 24.61 9.91
C SER A 109 -12.60 24.37 8.63
N SER A 110 -12.37 25.21 7.61
CA SER A 110 -12.97 25.09 6.29
C SER A 110 -12.43 23.87 5.52
N PRO A 111 -13.28 22.95 5.03
CA PRO A 111 -12.86 21.82 4.19
C PRO A 111 -12.01 22.20 2.99
N THR A 112 -12.37 23.28 2.29
CA THR A 112 -11.63 23.72 1.10
C THR A 112 -10.23 24.21 1.46
N ALA A 113 -10.08 24.93 2.58
CA ALA A 113 -8.79 25.46 3.00
C ALA A 113 -7.85 24.34 3.46
N GLU A 114 -8.36 23.38 4.24
CA GLU A 114 -7.57 22.24 4.70
C GLU A 114 -7.15 21.32 3.55
N LEU A 115 -8.05 21.09 2.57
CA LEU A 115 -7.71 20.31 1.37
C LEU A 115 -6.64 20.98 0.52
N GLU A 116 -6.68 22.30 0.36
CA GLU A 116 -5.66 23.03 -0.40
C GLU A 116 -4.30 23.00 0.31
N THR A 117 -4.30 23.13 1.64
CA THR A 117 -3.08 23.00 2.47
C THR A 117 -2.48 21.60 2.36
N MET A 118 -3.32 20.56 2.51
CA MET A 118 -2.90 19.16 2.36
C MET A 118 -2.31 18.89 0.96
N LYS A 119 -2.97 19.40 -0.10
CA LYS A 119 -2.51 19.25 -1.49
C LYS A 119 -1.14 19.91 -1.70
N GLN A 120 -0.93 21.11 -1.18
CA GLN A 120 0.37 21.79 -1.27
C GLN A 120 1.46 21.01 -0.53
N GLY A 121 1.15 20.50 0.68
CA GLY A 121 2.02 19.60 1.42
C GLY A 121 2.39 18.34 0.62
N PHE A 122 1.40 17.70 0.00
CA PHE A 122 1.62 16.52 -0.85
C PHE A 122 2.53 16.84 -2.04
N GLN A 123 2.32 17.97 -2.72
CA GLN A 123 3.18 18.42 -3.83
C GLN A 123 4.63 18.65 -3.39
N GLN A 124 4.84 19.24 -2.21
CA GLN A 124 6.18 19.43 -1.65
C GLN A 124 6.86 18.08 -1.37
N ILE A 125 6.13 17.13 -0.78
CA ILE A 125 6.65 15.79 -0.53
C ILE A 125 6.96 15.07 -1.84
N PHE A 126 6.05 15.06 -2.83
CA PHE A 126 6.30 14.45 -4.13
C PHE A 126 7.52 15.04 -4.83
N THR A 127 7.72 16.34 -4.75
CA THR A 127 8.92 17.00 -5.28
C THR A 127 10.19 16.53 -4.58
N THR A 128 10.15 16.39 -3.25
CA THR A 128 11.29 15.89 -2.44
C THR A 128 11.72 14.47 -2.84
N TYR A 129 10.75 13.63 -3.22
CA TYR A 129 11.01 12.26 -3.69
C TYR A 129 11.16 12.14 -5.22
N GLY A 130 11.19 13.25 -5.96
CA GLY A 130 11.34 13.25 -7.42
C GLY A 130 10.15 12.67 -8.19
N LEU A 131 8.96 12.61 -7.57
CA LEU A 131 7.73 12.08 -8.16
C LEU A 131 6.97 13.13 -8.99
N THR A 132 7.32 14.40 -8.83
CA THR A 132 6.85 15.51 -9.66
C THR A 132 8.00 16.46 -9.93
N THR A 133 8.16 16.90 -11.19
CA THR A 133 9.06 18.01 -11.52
C THR A 133 8.31 19.32 -11.35
N ASN A 134 8.92 20.30 -10.69
CA ASN A 134 8.44 21.67 -10.74
C ASN A 134 8.49 22.15 -12.20
N SER A 135 7.35 22.40 -12.82
CA SER A 135 7.23 22.86 -14.21
C SER A 135 7.82 24.27 -14.48
N ASN A 136 8.64 24.81 -13.57
CA ASN A 136 9.15 26.19 -13.63
C ASN A 136 10.63 26.31 -14.05
N SER A 137 11.21 25.35 -14.76
CA SER A 137 12.58 25.46 -15.29
C SER A 137 12.68 25.63 -16.82
N ALA A 138 11.55 25.73 -17.53
CA ALA A 138 11.53 26.01 -18.96
C ALA A 138 11.31 27.50 -19.27
N GLN A 139 12.12 28.39 -18.70
CA GLN A 139 12.31 29.77 -19.17
C GLN A 139 13.44 30.43 -18.38
N GLN A 140 14.66 30.28 -18.90
CA GLN A 140 15.78 31.24 -18.83
C GLN A 140 17.08 30.47 -19.04
N GLN A 141 17.48 30.31 -20.30
CA GLN A 141 18.89 30.44 -20.66
C GLN A 141 18.94 31.45 -21.81
N PRO A 142 19.84 32.46 -21.74
CA PRO A 142 20.07 33.40 -22.82
C PRO A 142 20.67 32.74 -24.06
#